data_AF-A0A7C6B6S9-F1
#
_entry.id   AF-A0A7C6B6S9-F1
#
_cell.length_a   1.000
_cell.length_b   1.000
_cell.length_c   1.000
_cell.angle_alpha   90.00
_cell.angle_beta   90.00
_cell.angle_gamma   90.00
#
_symmetry.space_group_name_H-M   'P 1'
#
loop_
_entity.id
_entity.type
_entity.pdbx_description
1 polymer ?
#
loop_
_entity_poly.entity_id
_entity_poly.type
_entity_poly.pdbx_seq_one_letter_code
_entity_poly.pdbx_strand_id
1 'polypeptide(L)'
;MTIGRVNPDFRLAQQGISGLGNVSYNLLEPQLVETSLKRGETTLGRGGAVLVSTGQFTGRSPKDKFVVRTPDVEDTIWWEN
;
A
#
# COMPACT_ATOMS: atom_id res chain seq x y z
N MET A 1 -6.87 5.79 -16.57
CA MET A 1 -5.77 5.39 -17.49
C MET A 1 -4.85 4.40 -16.79
N THR A 2 -4.33 3.38 -17.47
CA THR A 2 -3.37 2.41 -16.88
C THR A 2 -1.95 2.72 -17.35
N ILE A 3 -1.00 2.81 -16.41
CA ILE A 3 0.40 3.16 -16.65
C ILE A 3 1.29 2.07 -16.06
N GLY A 4 2.36 1.70 -16.77
CA GLY A 4 3.38 0.77 -16.28
C GLY A 4 3.12 -0.70 -16.59
N ARG A 5 4.05 -1.56 -16.15
CA ARG A 5 4.03 -3.01 -16.41
C ARG A 5 3.37 -3.74 -15.25
N VAL A 6 2.47 -4.66 -15.54
CA VAL A 6 1.85 -5.57 -14.56
C VAL A 6 1.69 -6.95 -15.20
N ASN A 7 1.64 -8.01 -14.40
CA ASN A 7 1.23 -9.30 -14.90
C ASN A 7 -0.25 -9.21 -15.39
N PRO A 8 -0.55 -9.52 -16.67
CA PRO A 8 -1.90 -9.42 -17.20
C PRO A 8 -2.93 -10.29 -16.46
N ASP A 9 -2.49 -11.39 -15.83
CA ASP A 9 -3.37 -12.32 -15.11
C ASP A 9 -3.71 -11.84 -13.68
N PHE A 10 -3.03 -10.79 -13.19
CA PHE A 10 -3.17 -10.31 -11.81
C PHE A 10 -3.43 -8.80 -11.74
N ARG A 11 -4.20 -8.24 -12.69
CA ARG A 11 -4.63 -6.83 -12.61
C ARG A 11 -5.67 -6.66 -11.49
N LEU A 12 -5.93 -5.41 -11.12
CA LEU A 12 -6.89 -5.08 -10.05
C LEU A 12 -8.30 -5.64 -10.29
N ALA A 13 -8.74 -5.76 -11.55
CA ALA A 13 -10.03 -6.37 -11.88
C ALA A 13 -10.10 -7.86 -11.48
N GLN A 14 -9.01 -8.62 -11.66
CA GLN A 14 -8.93 -10.02 -11.20
C GLN A 14 -8.94 -10.15 -9.68
N GLN A 15 -8.72 -9.05 -8.96
CA GLN A 15 -8.79 -8.98 -7.50
C GLN A 15 -10.13 -8.40 -7.01
N GLY A 16 -11.12 -8.23 -7.89
CA GLY A 16 -12.45 -7.73 -7.56
C GLY A 16 -12.56 -6.20 -7.43
N ILE A 17 -11.53 -5.45 -7.82
CA ILE A 17 -11.52 -3.98 -7.72
C ILE A 17 -11.94 -3.37 -9.07
N SER A 18 -13.01 -2.57 -9.04
CA SER A 18 -13.59 -1.92 -10.22
C SER A 18 -13.84 -0.43 -9.99
N GLY A 19 -14.30 0.31 -11.01
CA GLY A 19 -14.59 1.75 -10.90
C GLY A 19 -13.35 2.64 -10.76
N LEU A 20 -12.21 2.20 -11.30
CA LEU A 20 -10.91 2.84 -11.09
C LEU A 20 -10.72 4.09 -11.97
N GLY A 21 -10.12 5.13 -11.41
CA GLY A 21 -9.63 6.29 -12.16
C GLY A 21 -8.30 6.00 -12.86
N ASN A 22 -7.20 6.40 -12.22
CA ASN A 22 -5.85 6.13 -12.72
C ASN A 22 -5.21 4.97 -11.96
N VAL A 23 -4.55 4.09 -12.71
CA VAL A 23 -3.87 2.90 -12.16
C VAL A 23 -2.42 2.94 -12.63
N SER A 24 -1.50 3.13 -11.70
CA SER A 24 -0.06 3.19 -11.97
C SER A 24 0.63 1.97 -11.36
N TYR A 25 1.03 1.02 -12.21
CA TYR A 25 1.74 -0.18 -11.79
C TYR A 25 3.25 0.02 -11.85
N ASN A 26 3.96 -0.43 -10.82
CA ASN A 26 5.43 -0.48 -10.78
C ASN A 26 6.10 0.85 -11.18
N LEU A 27 5.61 1.97 -10.63
CA LEU A 27 6.29 3.25 -10.76
C LEU A 27 7.70 3.17 -10.17
N LEU A 28 8.65 3.83 -10.82
CA LEU A 28 9.99 4.01 -10.28
C LEU A 28 9.94 4.98 -9.09
N GLU A 29 10.94 4.88 -8.22
CA GLU A 29 11.06 5.74 -7.04
C GLU A 29 10.89 7.25 -7.37
N PRO A 30 11.54 7.84 -8.39
CA PRO A 30 11.38 9.27 -8.67
C PRO A 30 9.94 9.65 -9.04
N GLN A 31 9.21 8.74 -9.69
CA GLN A 31 7.80 8.97 -10.06
C GLN A 31 6.88 8.92 -8.84
N LEU A 32 7.20 8.07 -7.86
CA LEU A 32 6.49 8.03 -6.57
C LEU A 32 6.71 9.32 -5.79
N VAL A 33 7.96 9.79 -5.69
CA VAL A 33 8.31 11.07 -5.04
C VAL A 33 7.60 12.25 -5.70
N GLU A 34 7.65 12.35 -7.03
CA GLU A 34 6.98 13.42 -7.76
C GLU A 34 5.46 13.40 -7.53
N THR A 35 4.86 12.22 -7.53
CA THR A 35 3.42 12.05 -7.30
C THR A 35 3.03 12.48 -5.89
N SER A 36 3.77 12.08 -4.86
CA SER A 36 3.47 12.44 -3.47
C SER A 36 3.66 13.93 -3.20
N LEU A 37 4.65 14.58 -3.84
CA LEU A 37 4.83 16.03 -3.79
C LEU A 37 3.69 16.76 -4.47
N LYS A 38 3.29 16.36 -5.68
CA LYS A 38 2.17 16.96 -6.43
C LYS A 38 0.84 16.85 -5.69
N ARG A 39 0.65 15.80 -4.89
CA ARG A 39 -0.55 15.57 -4.08
C ARG A 39 -0.51 16.30 -2.72
N GLY A 40 0.61 16.95 -2.38
CA GLY A 40 0.78 17.60 -1.08
C GLY A 40 0.87 16.63 0.10
N GLU A 41 1.13 15.35 -0.16
CA GLU A 41 1.21 14.30 0.86
C GLU A 41 2.58 14.29 1.55
N THR A 42 3.59 14.89 0.93
CA THR A 42 4.98 14.88 1.39
C THR A 42 5.69 16.21 1.12
N THR A 43 6.85 16.43 1.75
CA THR A 43 7.80 17.51 1.44
C THR A 43 9.23 16.97 1.31
N LEU A 44 10.14 17.77 0.76
CA LEU A 44 11.56 17.40 0.68
C LEU A 44 12.36 18.00 1.83
N GLY A 45 13.08 17.14 2.53
CA GLY A 45 14.08 17.52 3.53
C GLY A 45 15.45 17.83 2.92
N ARG A 46 16.41 18.13 3.80
CA ARG A 46 17.80 18.35 3.39
C ARG A 46 18.36 17.09 2.74
N GLY A 47 19.01 17.25 1.58
CA GLY A 47 19.56 16.12 0.82
C GLY A 47 18.54 15.33 0.01
N GLY A 48 17.29 15.82 -0.13
CA GLY A 48 16.27 15.18 -0.98
C GLY A 48 15.47 14.06 -0.30
N ALA A 49 15.63 13.87 1.00
CA ALA A 49 14.84 12.91 1.76
C ALA A 49 13.34 13.27 1.73
N VAL A 50 12.47 12.29 1.49
CA VAL A 50 11.02 12.48 1.55
C VAL A 50 10.58 12.53 3.01
N LEU A 51 9.89 13.60 3.38
CA LEU A 51 9.31 13.81 4.71
C LEU A 51 7.79 13.68 4.65
N VAL A 52 7.21 12.92 5.58
CA VAL A 52 5.77 12.65 5.69
C VAL A 52 5.32 12.66 7.15
N SER A 53 4.05 12.94 7.40
CA SER A 53 3.40 12.75 8.71
C SER A 53 2.29 11.72 8.58
N THR A 54 2.22 10.77 9.51
CA THR A 54 1.18 9.74 9.55
C THR A 54 -0.04 10.14 10.39
N GLY A 55 -0.05 11.38 10.90
CA GLY A 55 -1.15 11.92 11.70
C GLY A 55 -1.28 11.22 13.05
N GLN A 56 -2.50 10.79 13.38
CA GLN A 56 -2.83 10.17 14.68
C GLN A 56 -2.08 8.86 14.94
N PHE A 57 -1.78 8.08 13.90
CA PHE A 57 -1.21 6.75 14.02
C PHE A 57 0.30 6.81 13.78
N THR A 58 1.06 7.12 14.84
CA THR A 58 2.53 7.26 14.80
C THR A 58 3.29 5.97 15.13
N GLY A 59 2.57 4.87 15.37
CA GLY A 59 3.11 3.57 15.70
C GLY A 59 2.17 2.44 15.30
N ARG A 60 2.49 1.21 15.71
CA ARG A 60 1.64 0.03 15.46
C ARG A 60 0.36 0.12 16.29
N SER A 61 -0.72 -0.47 15.78
CA SER A 61 -1.95 -0.76 16.54
C SER A 61 -2.13 -2.27 16.69
N PRO A 62 -1.46 -2.93 17.68
CA PRO A 62 -1.49 -4.38 17.79
C PRO A 62 -2.88 -4.97 17.96
N LYS A 63 -3.80 -4.22 18.58
CA LYS A 63 -5.20 -4.63 18.82
C LYS A 63 -6.05 -4.64 17.55
N ASP A 64 -5.59 -4.02 16.47
CA ASP A 64 -6.30 -3.97 15.18
C ASP A 64 -5.71 -4.96 14.15
N LYS A 65 -4.80 -5.85 14.58
CA LYS A 65 -4.25 -6.93 13.76
C LYS A 65 -5.08 -8.19 13.95
N PHE A 66 -5.62 -8.72 12.86
CA PHE A 66 -6.37 -9.98 12.84
C PHE A 66 -5.75 -10.98 11.85
N VAL A 67 -6.00 -12.26 12.09
CA VAL A 67 -5.68 -13.36 11.17
C VAL A 67 -6.99 -14.07 10.84
N VAL A 68 -7.25 -14.31 9.55
CA VAL A 68 -8.45 -15.05 9.13
C VAL A 68 -8.27 -16.51 9.56
N ARG A 69 -9.19 -17.03 10.36
CA ARG A 69 -9.21 -18.44 10.76
C ARG A 69 -9.85 -19.27 9.65
N THR A 70 -9.02 -20.04 8.94
CA THR A 70 -9.45 -21.01 7.92
C THR A 70 -8.97 -22.40 8.32
N PRO A 71 -9.58 -23.48 7.79
CA PRO A 71 -9.17 -24.86 8.10
C PRO A 71 -7.67 -25.12 7.85
N ASP A 72 -7.11 -24.50 6.81
CA ASP A 72 -5.70 -24.71 6.41
C ASP A 72 -4.69 -24.18 7.43
N VAL A 73 -5.09 -23.22 8.28
CA VAL A 73 -4.18 -22.54 9.23
C VAL A 73 -4.59 -22.70 10.68
N GLU A 74 -5.77 -23.25 10.95
CA GLU A 74 -6.36 -23.37 12.28
C GLU A 74 -5.45 -24.07 13.29
N ASP A 75 -4.79 -25.15 12.90
CA ASP A 75 -3.94 -25.95 13.78
C ASP A 75 -2.47 -25.48 13.84
N THR A 76 -2.10 -24.46 13.05
CA THR A 76 -0.70 -23.99 12.93
C THR A 76 -0.46 -22.61 13.50
N ILE A 77 -1.52 -21.80 13.62
CA ILE A 77 -1.44 -20.45 14.18
C ILE A 77 -1.64 -20.51 15.69
N TRP A 78 -0.83 -19.74 16.41
CA TRP A 78 -1.03 -19.52 17.84
C TRP A 78 -2.11 -18.45 18.06
N TRP A 79 -3.31 -18.91 18.44
CA TRP A 79 -4.50 -18.06 18.57
C TRP A 79 -4.66 -17.38 19.94
N GLU A 80 -3.98 -17.89 20.96
CA GLU A 80 -4.03 -17.32 22.31
C GLU A 80 -2.99 -16.20 22.42
N ASN A 81 -3.45 -14.95 22.51
CA ASN A 81 -2.66 -13.78 22.91
C ASN A 81 -3.09 -13.30 24.29
#